data_AF-A0A944H715-F1
#
_entry.id   AF-A0A944H715-F1
#
_cell.length_a   1.000
_cell.length_b   1.000
_cell.length_c   1.000
_cell.angle_alpha   90.00
_cell.angle_beta   90.00
_cell.angle_gamma   90.00
#
_symmetry.space_group_name_H-M   'P 1'
#
loop_
_entity.id
_entity.type
_entity.pdbx_description
1 polymer ?
#
loop_
_entity_poly.entity_id
_entity_poly.type
_entity_poly.pdbx_seq_one_letter_code
_entity_poly.pdbx_strand_id
1 'polypeptide(L)' 'MDISQIHLTSRDEKSFFLKEVIEKLEIQKEEKSLYFFSMEILDDDDFEKFFQKIISQIPQKITI' A
#
# COMPACT_ATOMS: atom_id res chain seq x y z
N MET A 1 9.47 10.85 3.80
CA MET A 1 8.18 11.32 3.24
C MET A 1 7.17 11.30 4.38
N ASP A 2 6.58 12.44 4.73
CA ASP A 2 5.61 12.52 5.81
C ASP A 2 4.27 11.95 5.31
N ILE A 3 3.88 10.78 5.82
CA ILE A 3 2.69 10.04 5.37
C ILE A 3 1.39 10.76 5.75
N SER A 4 1.46 11.74 6.64
CA SER A 4 0.32 12.49 7.16
C SER A 4 -0.35 13.45 6.15
N GLN A 5 0.18 13.57 4.92
CA GLN A 5 -0.37 14.41 3.86
C GLN A 5 -0.69 13.69 2.54
N ILE A 6 -0.74 12.36 2.53
CA ILE A 6 -1.07 11.59 1.32
C ILE A 6 -2.57 11.74 0.99
N HIS A 7 -2.93 12.73 0.18
CA HIS A 7 -4.26 12.86 -0.44
C HIS A 7 -4.31 12.04 -1.72
N LEU A 8 -4.51 10.73 -1.59
CA LEU A 8 -4.81 9.84 -2.74
C LEU A 8 -6.32 9.69 -2.84
N THR A 9 -6.87 10.08 -3.98
CA THR A 9 -8.31 10.20 -4.19
C THR A 9 -8.89 9.05 -5.02
N SER A 10 -8.07 8.45 -5.90
CA SER A 10 -8.50 7.35 -6.76
C SER A 10 -7.87 6.01 -6.38
N ARG A 11 -8.51 4.92 -6.81
CA ARG A 11 -7.98 3.55 -6.67
C ARG A 11 -6.64 3.37 -7.37
N ASP A 12 -6.45 3.99 -8.53
CA ASP A 12 -5.21 3.91 -9.29
C ASP A 12 -4.05 4.58 -8.54
N GLU A 13 -4.28 5.76 -8.00
CA GLU A 13 -3.31 6.48 -7.16
C GLU A 13 -2.91 5.67 -5.93
N LYS A 14 -3.88 5.07 -5.23
CA LYS A 14 -3.66 4.22 -4.06
C LYS A 14 -2.91 2.94 -4.43
N SER A 15 -3.24 2.32 -5.55
CA SER A 15 -2.59 1.11 -6.05
C SER A 15 -1.14 1.36 -6.44
N PHE A 16 -0.86 2.50 -7.10
CA PHE A 16 0.49 2.92 -7.42
C PHE A 16 1.33 3.12 -6.16
N PHE A 17 0.80 3.86 -5.18
CA PHE A 17 1.50 4.09 -3.92
C PHE A 17 1.78 2.80 -3.15
N LEU A 18 0.79 1.91 -3.04
CA LEU A 18 0.98 0.60 -2.41
C LEU A 18 2.04 -0.23 -3.11
N LYS A 19 2.12 -0.20 -4.45
CA LYS A 19 3.19 -0.88 -5.20
C LYS A 19 4.56 -0.37 -4.78
N GLU A 20 4.75 0.94 -4.73
CA GLU A 20 6.02 1.52 -4.30
C GLU A 20 6.39 1.16 -2.87
N VAL A 21 5.40 1.10 -1.97
CA VAL A 21 5.61 0.67 -0.58
C VAL A 21 6.01 -0.81 -0.53
N ILE A 22 5.22 -1.70 -1.14
CA ILE A 22 5.44 -3.15 -1.10
C ILE A 22 6.80 -3.52 -1.72
N GLU A 23 7.20 -2.85 -2.81
CA GLU A 23 8.51 -3.03 -3.42
C GLU A 23 9.65 -2.72 -2.43
N LYS A 24 9.49 -1.69 -1.59
CA LYS A 24 10.48 -1.28 -0.59
C LYS A 24 10.46 -2.11 0.70
N LEU A 25 9.46 -2.96 0.91
CA LEU A 25 9.41 -3.84 2.08
C LEU A 25 10.49 -4.94 1.98
N GLU A 26 11.17 -5.18 3.09
CA GLU A 26 12.13 -6.29 3.24
C GLU A 26 11.42 -7.61 3.60
N ILE A 27 10.47 -8.01 2.74
CA ILE A 27 9.67 -9.24 2.87
C ILE A 27 9.98 -10.23 1.74
N GLN A 28 9.51 -11.46 1.87
CA GLN A 28 9.73 -12.50 0.85
C GLN A 28 9.03 -12.14 -0.46
N LYS A 29 9.59 -12.59 -1.58
CA LYS A 29 9.06 -12.27 -2.91
C LYS A 29 7.64 -12.79 -3.08
N GLU A 30 7.36 -13.98 -2.56
CA GLU A 30 6.05 -14.62 -2.57
C GLU A 30 5.02 -13.77 -1.81
N GLU A 31 5.41 -13.17 -0.68
CA GLU A 31 4.53 -12.26 0.08
C GLU A 31 4.23 -10.98 -0.70
N LYS A 32 5.21 -10.40 -1.41
CA LYS A 32 4.97 -9.25 -2.31
C LYS A 32 3.96 -9.60 -3.41
N SER A 33 4.11 -10.78 -4.02
CA SER A 33 3.18 -11.25 -5.05
C SER A 33 1.76 -11.41 -4.52
N LEU A 34 1.58 -11.88 -3.29
CA LEU A 34 0.26 -11.98 -2.66
C LEU A 34 -0.37 -10.61 -2.43
N TYR A 35 0.41 -9.61 -2.01
CA TYR A 35 -0.10 -8.24 -1.87
C TYR A 35 -0.54 -7.66 -3.22
N PHE A 36 0.26 -7.82 -4.28
CA PHE A 36 -0.12 -7.35 -5.61
C PHE A 36 -1.37 -8.03 -6.14
N PHE A 37 -1.44 -9.36 -6.00
CA PHE A 37 -2.62 -10.13 -6.40
C PHE A 37 -3.86 -9.66 -5.64
N SER A 38 -3.76 -9.43 -4.33
CA SER A 38 -4.87 -8.95 -3.50
C SER A 38 -5.44 -7.64 -4.06
N MET A 39 -4.59 -6.67 -4.42
CA MET A 39 -5.07 -5.39 -4.95
C MET A 39 -5.86 -5.50 -6.26
N GLU A 40 -5.60 -6.54 -7.07
CA GLU A 40 -6.29 -6.76 -8.34
C GLU A 40 -7.68 -7.40 -8.16
N ILE A 41 -7.86 -8.20 -7.11
CA ILE A 41 -9.09 -8.99 -6.90
C ILE A 41 -10.07 -8.35 -5.91
N LEU A 42 -9.61 -7.42 -5.06
CA LEU A 42 -10.47 -6.77 -4.06
C LEU A 42 -11.46 -5.82 -4.74
N ASP A 43 -12.68 -5.75 -4.24
CA ASP A 43 -13.59 -4.64 -4.60
C ASP A 43 -13.11 -3.32 -3.99
N ASP A 44 -13.79 -2.22 -4.30
CA ASP A 44 -13.35 -0.88 -3.88
C ASP A 44 -13.37 -0.70 -2.35
N ASP A 45 -14.36 -1.27 -1.66
CA ASP A 45 -14.50 -1.14 -0.20
C ASP A 45 -13.43 -1.95 0.53
N ASP A 46 -13.17 -3.18 0.09
CA ASP A 46 -12.15 -4.02 0.68
C ASP A 46 -10.74 -3.58 0.29
N PHE A 47 -10.57 -3.01 -0.90
CA PHE A 47 -9.34 -2.33 -1.29
C PHE A 47 -9.03 -1.16 -0.35
N GLU A 48 -10.01 -0.35 0.02
CA GLU A 48 -9.80 0.77 0.95
C GLU A 48 -9.35 0.28 2.33
N LYS A 49 -10.01 -0.75 2.87
CA LYS A 49 -9.61 -1.36 4.15
C LYS A 49 -8.19 -1.91 4.09
N PHE A 50 -7.86 -2.58 2.99
CA PHE A 50 -6.52 -3.10 2.75
C PHE A 50 -5.49 -1.97 2.70
N PHE A 51 -5.76 -0.91 1.95
CA PHE A 51 -4.91 0.28 1.85
C PHE A 51 -4.63 0.87 3.24
N GLN A 52 -5.67 1.19 4.01
CA GLN A 52 -5.51 1.76 5.37
C GLN A 52 -4.72 0.83 6.29
N LYS A 53 -4.94 -0.49 6.18
CA LYS A 53 -4.20 -1.48 6.97
C LYS A 53 -2.71 -1.48 6.64
N ILE A 54 -2.32 -1.43 5.37
CA ILE A 54 -0.90 -1.38 4.99
C ILE A 54 -0.29 -0.05 5.42
N ILE A 55 -0.95 1.08 5.15
CA ILE A 55 -0.41 2.40 5.50
C ILE A 55 -0.23 2.58 7.01
N SER A 56 -1.16 2.07 7.83
CA SER A 56 -1.06 2.13 9.30
C SER A 56 0.11 1.32 9.87
N GLN A 57 0.62 0.33 9.13
CA GLN A 57 1.77 -0.48 9.53
C GLN A 57 3.10 0.11 9.10
N ILE A 58 3.11 1.08 8.17
CA ILE A 58 4.32 1.80 7.80
C ILE A 58 4.67 2.71 8.98
N PRO A 59 5.83 2.53 9.64
CA PRO A 59 6.24 3.45 10.70
C PRO A 59 6.29 4.87 10.12
N GLN A 60 5.65 5.83 10.81
CA GLN A 60 5.54 7.24 10.38
C GLN A 60 6.90 7.95 10.13
N LYS A 61 8.02 7.30 10.41
CA LYS A 61 9.37 7.77 10.08
C LYS A 61 9.99 6.91 8.96
N ILE A 62 9.69 7.25 7.71
CA ILE A 62 10.61 7.00 6.61
C ILE A 62 11.38 8.29 6.37
N THR A 63 12.53 8.43 7.04
CA THR A 63 13.55 9.44 6.70
C THR A 63 14.31 8.93 5.47
N ILE A 64 14.24 9.67 4.36
CA ILE A 64 15.12 9.52 3.19
C ILE A 64 15.92 10.82 3.12
#